data_AF-A0A2P6R736-F1
#
_entry.id   AF-A0A2P6R736-F1
#
_cell.length_a   1.000
_cell.length_b   1.000
_cell.length_c   1.000
_cell.angle_alpha   90.00
_cell.angle_beta   90.00
_cell.angle_gamma   90.00
#
_symmetry.space_group_name_H-M   'P 1'
#
loop_
_entity.id
_entity.type
_entity.pdbx_description
1 polymer ?
#
loop_
_entity_poly.entity_id
_entity_poly.type
_entity_poly.pdbx_seq_one_letter_code
_entity_poly.pdbx_strand_id
1 'polypeptide(L)' 'MWDTSTVDLNNMLHGCIGSVLDITITYDNRSIIAASSSNKLYVWDANLGRVCYILTGHMDKLYAVDVSSQVVAL' A
#
# COMPACT_ATOMS: atom_id res chain seq x y z
N MET A 1 -6.42 1.39 9.57
CA MET A 1 -7.55 2.05 8.88
C MET A 1 -8.52 2.49 9.95
N TRP A 2 -8.62 3.80 10.13
CA TRP A 2 -9.51 4.42 11.10
C TRP A 2 -10.80 4.81 10.40
N ASP A 3 -11.92 4.58 11.07
CA ASP A 3 -13.18 5.22 10.69
C ASP A 3 -13.14 6.66 11.19
N THR A 4 -13.18 7.64 10.29
CA THR A 4 -13.15 9.05 10.69
C THR A 4 -14.49 9.54 11.24
N SER A 5 -15.59 8.80 10.98
CA SER A 5 -16.92 9.16 11.47
C SER A 5 -17.16 8.66 12.89
N THR A 6 -16.65 7.47 13.23
CA THR A 6 -16.80 6.89 14.58
C THR A 6 -15.55 7.06 15.43
N VAL A 7 -14.41 7.43 14.83
CA VAL A 7 -13.09 7.55 15.49
C VAL A 7 -12.58 6.19 16.00
N ASP A 8 -13.04 5.09 15.40
CA ASP A 8 -12.64 3.73 15.76
C ASP A 8 -11.60 3.15 14.80
N LEU A 9 -10.81 2.19 15.31
CA LEU A 9 -9.89 1.41 14.51
C LEU A 9 -10.62 0.22 13.87
N ASN A 10 -10.97 0.33 12.58
CA ASN A 10 -11.67 -0.72 11.85
C ASN A 10 -10.76 -1.87 11.42
N ASN A 11 -9.52 -1.57 11.02
CA ASN A 11 -8.60 -2.59 10.50
C ASN A 11 -7.13 -2.21 10.66
N MET A 12 -6.24 -3.19 10.72
CA MET A 12 -4.79 -3.00 10.75
C MET A 12 -4.13 -3.73 9.58
N LEU A 13 -3.16 -3.07 8.93
CA LEU A 13 -2.38 -3.66 7.85
C LEU A 13 -1.17 -4.40 8.44
N HIS A 14 -1.19 -5.72 8.38
CA HIS A 14 -0.10 -6.57 8.87
C HIS A 14 0.74 -7.15 7.73
N GLY A 15 1.95 -7.62 8.05
CA GLY A 15 2.78 -8.41 7.14
C GLY A 15 3.87 -7.65 6.37
N CYS A 16 3.95 -6.32 6.50
CA CYS A 16 5.10 -5.57 5.99
C CYS A 16 6.35 -5.91 6.80
N ILE A 17 7.45 -6.26 6.12
CA ILE A 17 8.76 -6.46 6.75
C ILE A 17 9.58 -5.21 6.49
N GLY A 18 10.22 -4.66 7.53
CA GLY A 18 10.99 -3.43 7.46
C GLY A 18 10.17 -2.18 7.77
N SER A 19 10.82 -1.02 7.75
CA SER A 19 10.15 0.26 7.92
C SER A 19 9.35 0.59 6.66
N VAL A 20 8.10 0.98 6.83
CA VAL A 20 7.32 1.64 5.78
C VAL A 20 7.89 3.05 5.63
N LEU A 21 8.41 3.36 4.45
CA LEU A 21 9.03 4.64 4.14
C LEU A 21 8.09 5.56 3.35
N ASP A 22 7.14 4.97 2.62
CA ASP A 22 6.07 5.70 1.94
C ASP A 22 4.85 4.80 1.71
N ILE A 23 3.67 5.39 1.53
CA ILE A 23 2.40 4.69 1.32
C ILE A 23 1.50 5.47 0.36
N THR A 24 0.82 4.74 -0.54
CA THR A 24 -0.15 5.32 -1.49
C THR A 24 -1.37 4.42 -1.64
N ILE A 25 -2.45 4.95 -2.20
CA ILE A 25 -3.71 4.25 -2.44
C ILE A 25 -4.03 4.33 -3.93
N THR A 26 -4.51 3.22 -4.51
CA THR A 26 -4.96 3.22 -5.90
C THR A 26 -6.21 4.09 -6.09
N TYR A 27 -6.39 4.69 -7.25
CA TYR A 27 -7.52 5.59 -7.53
C TYR A 27 -8.91 4.94 -7.37
N ASP A 28 -9.00 3.61 -7.53
CA ASP A 28 -10.24 2.85 -7.30
C ASP A 28 -10.48 2.51 -5.82
N ASN A 29 -9.60 2.98 -4.92
CA ASN A 29 -9.60 2.73 -3.48
C ASN A 29 -9.55 1.24 -3.09
N ARG A 30 -9.13 0.35 -4.00
CA ARG A 30 -9.11 -1.10 -3.72
C ARG A 30 -7.80 -1.57 -3.11
N SER A 31 -6.71 -0.86 -3.35
CA SER A 31 -5.39 -1.29 -2.93
C SER A 31 -4.61 -0.20 -2.22
N ILE A 32 -3.92 -0.59 -1.17
CA ILE A 32 -2.94 0.23 -0.45
C ILE A 32 -1.56 -0.35 -0.77
N ILE A 33 -0.61 0.50 -1.13
CA ILE A 33 0.74 0.10 -1.52
C ILE A 33 1.75 0.78 -0.60
N ALA A 34 2.64 0.02 0.01
CA ALA A 34 3.74 0.58 0.81
C ALA A 34 5.10 0.28 0.20
N ALA A 35 5.95 1.31 0.18
CA ALA A 35 7.38 1.21 -0.06
C ALA A 35 8.09 0.82 1.25
N SER A 36 8.85 -0.27 1.24
CA SER A 36 9.55 -0.76 2.43
C SER A 36 11.08 -0.62 2.33
N SER A 37 11.71 -0.38 3.48
CA SER A 37 13.15 -0.61 3.68
C SER A 37 13.56 -2.08 3.46
N SER A 38 12.54 -2.94 3.34
CA SER A 38 12.46 -4.22 2.65
C SER A 38 13.36 -4.46 1.45
N ASN A 39 13.38 -3.47 0.54
CA ASN A 39 13.54 -3.64 -0.91
C ASN A 39 12.32 -4.22 -1.66
N LYS A 40 11.16 -4.27 -0.99
CA LYS A 40 9.89 -4.81 -1.52
C LYS A 40 8.77 -3.80 -1.39
N LEU A 41 7.82 -3.86 -2.31
CA LEU A 41 6.52 -3.22 -2.10
C LEU A 41 5.52 -4.25 -1.58
N TYR A 42 4.65 -3.81 -0.67
CA TYR A 42 3.55 -4.60 -0.14
C TYR A 42 2.25 -3.99 -0.61
N VAL A 43 1.36 -4.83 -1.14
CA VAL A 43 0.04 -4.42 -1.63
C VAL A 43 -1.02 -5.11 -0.79
N TRP A 44 -1.83 -4.33 -0.09
CA TRP A 44 -2.99 -4.82 0.67
C TRP A 44 -4.28 -4.56 -0.08
N ASP A 45 -5.24 -5.47 0.07
CA ASP A 45 -6.64 -5.17 -0.19
C ASP A 45 -7.15 -4.19 0.89
N ALA A 46 -7.68 -3.05 0.47
CA ALA A 46 -8.07 -1.97 1.38
C ALA A 46 -9.27 -2.35 2.29
N ASN A 47 -10.14 -3.25 1.83
CA ASN A 47 -11.32 -3.67 2.58
C ASN A 47 -10.97 -4.78 3.57
N LEU A 48 -10.14 -5.74 3.14
CA LEU A 48 -9.81 -6.93 3.92
C LEU A 48 -8.59 -6.71 4.83
N GLY A 49 -7.73 -5.74 4.55
CA GLY A 49 -6.52 -5.43 5.33
C GLY A 49 -5.42 -6.49 5.24
N ARG A 50 -5.52 -7.42 4.28
CA ARG A 50 -4.54 -8.50 4.07
C ARG A 50 -3.64 -8.21 2.87
N VAL A 51 -2.39 -8.66 2.94
CA VAL A 51 -1.45 -8.59 1.82
C VAL A 51 -1.96 -9.48 0.69
N CYS A 52 -2.16 -8.90 -0.49
CA CYS A 52 -2.50 -9.60 -1.73
C CYS A 52 -1.25 -9.87 -2.57
N TYR A 53 -0.31 -8.91 -2.61
CA TYR A 53 0.90 -9.02 -3.40
C TYR A 53 2.12 -8.50 -2.65
N ILE A 54 3.26 -9.09 -2.98
CA ILE A 54 4.58 -8.59 -2.60
C ILE A 54 5.34 -8.39 -3.91
N LEU A 55 5.61 -7.14 -4.25
CA LEU A 55 6.34 -6.79 -5.47
C LEU A 55 7.83 -6.76 -5.15
N THR A 56 8.59 -7.53 -5.91
CA THR A 56 10.03 -7.70 -5.77
C THR A 56 10.76 -7.18 -7.01
N GLY A 57 12.06 -6.96 -6.90
CA GLY A 57 12.92 -6.56 -8.03
C GLY A 57 13.89 -5.44 -7.69
N HIS A 58 13.57 -4.61 -6.70
CA HIS A 58 14.52 -3.65 -6.17
C HIS A 58 15.55 -4.35 -5.28
N MET A 59 16.80 -3.88 -5.35
CA MET A 59 17.92 -4.44 -4.58
C MET A 59 18.22 -3.65 -3.32
N ASP A 60 17.61 -2.47 -3.15
CA ASP A 60 17.80 -1.57 -2.02
C ASP A 60 16.45 -1.00 -1.54
N LYS A 61 16.47 -0.25 -0.45
CA LYS A 61 15.32 0.37 0.21
C LYS A 61 14.50 1.21 -0.76
N LEU A 62 13.19 1.14 -0.57
CA LEU A 62 12.25 1.96 -1.33
C LEU A 62 11.88 3.18 -0.51
N TYR A 63 12.14 4.36 -1.06
CA TYR A 63 11.90 5.63 -0.36
C TYR A 63 10.57 6.28 -0.71
N ALA A 64 10.01 5.96 -1.89
CA ALA A 64 8.79 6.57 -2.39
C ALA A 64 8.01 5.59 -3.26
N VAL A 65 6.69 5.74 -3.31
CA VAL A 65 5.79 5.02 -4.20
C VAL A 65 4.65 5.94 -4.63
N ASP A 66 4.31 5.92 -5.92
CA ASP A 66 3.18 6.68 -6.45
C ASP A 66 2.35 5.83 -7.42
N VAL A 67 1.08 6.18 -7.57
CA VAL A 67 0.15 5.56 -8.52
C VAL A 67 -0.20 6.58 -9.59
N SER A 68 0.09 6.25 -10.85
CA SER A 68 -0.32 7.08 -11.99
C SER A 68 -1.71 6.69 -12.49
N SER A 69 -2.52 7.68 -12.85
CA SER A 69 -3.78 7.45 -13.54
C SER A 69 -3.49 7.31 -15.04
N GLN A 70 -3.49 6.08 -15.55
CA GLN A 70 -3.56 5.91 -17.00
C GLN A 70 -5.02 6.07 -17.45
N VAL A 71 -5.39 7.27 -17.86
CA VAL A 71 -6.55 7.46 -18.73
C VAL A 71 -6.08 7.14 -20.15
N VAL A 72 -6.28 5.91 -20.60
CA VAL A 72 -6.17 5.63 -22.04
C VAL A 72 -7.40 6.26 -22.70
N ALA A 73 -7.25 7.50 -23.17
CA ALA A 73 -8.21 8.10 -24.09
C ALA A 73 -8.04 7.41 -25.45
N LEU A 74 -9.10 6.74 -25.91
CA LEU A 74 -9.23 6.17 -27.26
C LEU A 74 -9.60 7.26 -28.27
#